data_AF-A0A814KFK7-F1
#
_entry.id   AF-A0A814KFK7-F1
#
_cell.length_a   1.000
_cell.length_b   1.000
_cell.length_c   1.000
_cell.angle_alpha   90.00
_cell.angle_beta   90.00
_cell.angle_gamma   90.00
#
_symmetry.space_group_name_H-M   'P 1'
#
loop_
_entity.id
_entity.type
_entity.pdbx_description
1 polymer ?
#
loop_
_entity_poly.entity_id
_entity_poly.type
_entity_poly.pdbx_seq_one_letter_code
_entity_poly.pdbx_strand_id
1 'polypeptide(L)'
;MTLSTRKWKIEFNSNKSVAFTSGNKIYDSYSFVLGGNIVPNCESFVYLGLPIGSNEFINEFINLKFRNVEKALFSLKGLGVLPKTTGPLTIGYLYKTYCQSIFRYPMNNLM
;
A
#
# COMPACT_ATOMS: atom_id res chain seq x y z
N MET A 1 -26.88 -3.53 19.93
CA MET A 1 -27.86 -2.83 19.10
C MET A 1 -27.26 -2.66 17.71
N THR A 2 -27.71 -3.45 16.73
CA THR A 2 -27.16 -3.50 15.36
C THR A 2 -27.64 -2.31 14.56
N LEU A 3 -26.77 -1.34 14.27
CA LEU A 3 -27.05 -0.29 13.28
C LEU A 3 -27.11 -0.94 11.90
N SER A 4 -28.32 -1.32 11.48
CA SER A 4 -28.51 -1.97 10.20
C SER A 4 -28.50 -0.94 9.08
N THR A 5 -27.53 -1.07 8.18
CA THR A 5 -27.55 -0.61 6.78
C THR A 5 -28.64 -1.34 5.98
N ARG A 6 -29.85 -1.53 6.52
CA ARG A 6 -30.93 -2.46 6.07
C ARG A 6 -31.32 -2.39 4.58
N LYS A 7 -30.91 -1.36 3.83
CA LYS A 7 -31.10 -1.26 2.37
C LYS A 7 -30.02 -1.96 1.55
N TRP A 8 -28.80 -2.05 2.09
CA TRP A 8 -27.66 -2.69 1.46
C TRP A 8 -27.37 -3.90 2.32
N LYS A 9 -27.48 -5.12 1.79
CA LYS A 9 -27.19 -6.38 2.52
C LYS A 9 -25.69 -6.49 2.83
N ILE A 10 -25.14 -5.51 3.52
CA ILE A 10 -23.74 -5.32 3.87
C ILE A 10 -23.68 -5.35 5.38
N GLU A 11 -22.99 -6.36 5.90
CA GLU A 11 -22.69 -6.50 7.32
C GLU A 11 -21.20 -6.25 7.53
N PHE A 12 -20.86 -5.32 8.42
CA PHE A 12 -19.48 -5.02 8.76
C PHE A 12 -18.97 -5.98 9.83
N ASN A 13 -17.83 -6.62 9.57
CA ASN A 13 -17.17 -7.48 10.53
C ASN A 13 -16.31 -6.65 11.50
N SER A 14 -16.79 -6.48 12.72
CA SER A 14 -16.09 -5.71 13.76
C SER A 14 -14.71 -6.27 14.10
N ASN A 15 -14.52 -7.60 14.06
CA ASN A 15 -13.23 -8.24 14.37
C ASN A 15 -12.15 -8.01 13.30
N LYS A 16 -12.54 -7.58 12.10
CA LYS A 16 -11.62 -7.23 10.99
C LYS A 16 -11.59 -5.74 10.69
N SER A 17 -12.30 -4.93 11.49
CA SER A 17 -12.38 -3.49 11.31
C SER A 17 -11.30 -2.79 12.11
N VAL A 18 -10.87 -1.65 11.60
CA VAL A 18 -9.91 -0.74 12.22
C VAL A 18 -10.44 0.68 12.02
N ALA A 19 -10.33 1.50 13.06
CA ALA A 19 -10.56 2.93 12.95
C ALA A 19 -9.24 3.63 12.60
N PHE A 20 -9.31 4.63 11.73
CA PHE A 20 -8.18 5.47 11.36
C PHE A 20 -8.64 6.91 11.26
N THR A 21 -7.90 7.82 11.88
CA THR A 21 -8.21 9.24 11.89
C THR A 21 -7.07 9.99 11.23
N SER A 22 -7.36 10.72 10.15
CA SER A 22 -6.39 11.56 9.44
C SER A 22 -6.74 13.03 9.62
N GLY A 23 -5.80 13.84 10.13
CA GLY A 23 -5.91 15.30 10.28
C GLY A 23 -5.61 15.82 11.68
N ASN A 24 -5.67 17.14 11.87
CA ASN A 24 -5.31 17.85 13.12
C ASN A 24 -6.35 17.72 14.25
N LYS A 25 -7.32 16.80 14.15
CA LYS A 25 -8.32 16.59 15.19
C LYS A 25 -8.00 15.31 15.93
N ILE A 26 -7.26 15.47 17.02
CA ILE A 26 -7.17 14.48 18.09
C ILE A 26 -8.56 14.43 18.71
N TYR A 27 -9.41 13.51 18.24
CA TYR A 27 -10.56 13.10 19.04
C TYR A 27 -10.00 12.18 20.12
N ASP A 28 -9.65 12.78 21.25
CA ASP A 28 -9.33 12.04 22.46
C ASP A 28 -10.47 11.06 22.74
N SER A 29 -10.09 9.78 22.83
CA SER A 29 -10.73 8.82 23.74
C SER A 29 -12.18 8.43 23.49
N TYR A 30 -12.72 8.53 22.26
CA TYR A 30 -13.99 7.86 21.93
C TYR A 30 -13.72 6.46 21.37
N SER A 31 -14.08 5.44 22.16
CA SER A 31 -14.10 4.05 21.69
C SER A 31 -15.20 3.88 20.65
N PHE A 32 -14.82 3.62 19.40
CA PHE A 32 -15.79 3.32 18.35
C PHE A 32 -16.30 1.89 18.54
N VAL A 33 -17.60 1.73 18.84
CA VAL A 33 -18.22 0.42 19.05
C VAL A 33 -18.98 0.00 17.79
N LEU A 34 -18.60 -1.15 17.23
CA LEU A 34 -19.27 -1.77 16.09
C LEU A 34 -19.73 -3.18 16.46
N GLY A 35 -21.04 -3.43 16.39
CA GLY A 35 -21.60 -4.76 16.70
C GLY A 35 -21.40 -5.24 18.14
N GLY A 36 -21.14 -4.33 19.09
CA GLY A 36 -20.84 -4.66 20.49
C GLY A 36 -19.35 -4.82 20.81
N ASN A 37 -18.48 -4.78 19.80
CA ASN A 37 -17.04 -4.83 19.97
C ASN A 37 -16.43 -3.42 19.81
N ILE A 38 -15.44 -3.11 20.63
CA ILE A 38 -14.64 -1.89 20.49
C ILE A 38 -13.66 -2.12 19.34
N VAL A 39 -13.75 -1.26 18.33
CA VAL A 39 -12.85 -1.28 17.18
C VAL A 39 -11.56 -0.56 17.57
N PRO A 40 -10.38 -1.17 17.38
CA PRO A 40 -9.12 -0.54 17.69
C PRO A 40 -8.87 0.65 16.74
N ASN A 41 -8.34 1.73 17.30
CA ASN A 41 -7.83 2.85 16.52
C ASN A 41 -6.36 2.60 16.19
N CYS A 42 -6.00 2.67 14.91
CA CYS A 42 -4.65 2.45 14.43
C CYS A 42 -4.12 3.72 13.78
N GLU A 43 -2.86 4.06 14.06
CA GLU A 43 -2.19 5.19 13.40
C GLU A 43 -1.78 4.87 11.97
N SER A 44 -1.56 3.59 11.66
CA SER A 44 -1.10 3.13 10.36
C SER A 44 -1.60 1.72 10.06
N PHE A 45 -1.96 1.45 8.81
CA PHE A 45 -2.50 0.16 8.37
C PHE A 45 -2.33 -0.03 6.86
N VAL A 46 -2.57 -1.26 6.39
CA VAL A 46 -2.53 -1.60 4.96
C VAL A 46 -3.94 -1.94 4.50
N TYR A 47 -4.44 -1.21 3.51
CA TYR A 47 -5.75 -1.47 2.90
C TYR A 47 -5.60 -1.86 1.44
N LEU A 48 -6.02 -3.08 1.09
CA LEU A 48 -5.93 -3.62 -0.28
C LEU A 48 -4.52 -3.48 -0.88
N GLY A 49 -3.48 -3.60 -0.05
CA GLY A 49 -2.07 -3.47 -0.47
C GLY A 49 -1.52 -2.04 -0.49
N LEU A 50 -2.33 -1.04 -0.14
CA LEU A 50 -1.90 0.35 -0.01
C LEU A 50 -1.58 0.66 1.46
N PRO A 51 -0.35 1.12 1.79
CA PRO A 51 -0.03 1.58 3.12
C PRO A 51 -0.66 2.96 3.35
N ILE A 52 -1.38 3.11 4.47
CA ILE A 52 -2.01 4.36 4.90
C ILE A 52 -1.52 4.62 6.32
N GLY A 53 -1.01 5.82 6.59
CA GLY A 53 -0.49 6.17 7.91
C GLY A 53 0.68 7.14 7.86
N SER A 54 1.62 6.98 8.81
CA SER A 54 2.80 7.83 8.90
C SER A 54 3.74 7.64 7.71
N ASN A 55 4.52 8.68 7.40
CA ASN A 55 5.55 8.60 6.34
C ASN A 55 6.59 7.51 6.64
N GLU A 56 6.93 7.31 7.92
CA GLU A 56 7.84 6.25 8.36
C GLU A 56 7.28 4.86 8.05
N PHE A 57 6.03 4.60 8.41
CA PHE A 57 5.36 3.33 8.11
C PHE A 57 5.25 3.07 6.60
N ILE A 58 4.88 4.10 5.83
CA ILE A 58 4.80 3.99 4.37
C ILE A 58 6.17 3.65 3.78
N ASN A 59 7.23 4.34 4.21
CA ASN A 59 8.58 4.09 3.74
C ASN A 59 9.06 2.68 4.12
N GLU A 60 8.79 2.23 5.34
CA GLU A 60 9.13 0.87 5.76
C GLU A 60 8.39 -0.19 4.94
N PHE A 61 7.08 -0.01 4.73
CA PHE A 61 6.27 -0.90 3.90
C PHE A 61 6.82 -0.98 2.46
N ILE A 62 7.13 0.17 1.86
CA ILE A 62 7.73 0.24 0.52
C ILE A 62 9.07 -0.50 0.53
N ASN A 63 9.97 -0.21 1.47
CA ASN A 63 11.27 -0.85 1.58
C ASN A 63 11.16 -2.38 1.70
N LEU A 64 10.24 -2.88 2.53
CA LEU A 64 10.01 -4.31 2.73
C LEU A 64 9.46 -4.98 1.47
N LYS A 65 8.49 -4.34 0.79
CA LYS A 65 7.99 -4.82 -0.51
C LYS A 65 9.09 -4.83 -1.57
N PHE A 66 9.91 -3.79 -1.60
CA PHE A 66 11.05 -3.71 -2.52
C PHE A 66 12.09 -4.79 -2.25
N ARG A 67 12.45 -5.07 -0.99
CA ARG A 67 13.37 -6.19 -0.66
C ARG A 67 12.83 -7.55 -1.10
N ASN A 68 11.52 -7.75 -0.98
CA ASN A 68 10.88 -8.99 -1.45
C ASN A 68 10.90 -9.11 -2.98
N VAL A 69 10.72 -7.99 -3.68
CA VAL A 69 10.80 -7.90 -5.14
C VAL A 69 12.24 -7.81 -5.64
N GLU A 70 13.22 -7.47 -4.80
CA GLU A 70 14.65 -7.41 -5.13
C GLU A 70 15.14 -8.77 -5.67
N LYS A 71 14.60 -9.87 -5.11
CA LYS A 71 14.83 -11.23 -5.61
C LYS A 71 14.27 -11.48 -7.02
N ALA A 72 13.29 -10.71 -7.48
CA ALA A 72 12.77 -10.73 -8.85
C ALA A 72 13.45 -9.67 -9.75
N LEU A 73 13.96 -8.58 -9.19
CA LEU A 73 14.69 -7.49 -9.86
C LEU A 73 16.14 -7.85 -10.25
N PHE A 74 16.62 -9.07 -9.98
CA PHE A 74 17.87 -9.57 -10.55
C PHE A 74 17.90 -9.51 -12.10
N SER A 75 16.79 -9.20 -12.77
CA SER A 75 16.73 -8.81 -14.18
C SER A 75 17.44 -7.47 -14.48
N LEU A 76 17.32 -6.43 -13.64
CA LEU A 76 17.96 -5.12 -13.88
C LEU A 76 19.45 -5.09 -13.49
N LYS A 77 19.92 -6.08 -12.73
CA LYS A 77 21.36 -6.23 -12.44
C LYS A 77 22.17 -6.35 -13.74
N GLY A 78 21.62 -7.00 -14.77
CA GLY A 78 22.23 -7.07 -16.10
C GLY A 78 22.37 -5.72 -16.81
N LEU A 79 21.62 -4.70 -16.37
CA LEU A 79 21.70 -3.31 -16.86
C LEU A 79 22.61 -2.43 -15.99
N GLY A 80 23.30 -2.99 -15.00
CA GLY A 80 24.20 -2.26 -14.10
C GLY A 80 23.50 -1.56 -12.93
N VAL A 81 22.20 -1.80 -12.71
CA VAL A 81 21.49 -1.25 -11.54
C VAL A 81 21.87 -2.06 -10.29
N LEU A 82 22.53 -1.40 -9.33
CA LEU A 82 22.88 -1.97 -8.04
C LEU A 82 21.72 -1.76 -7.05
N PRO A 83 20.90 -2.79 -6.74
CA PRO A 83 19.65 -2.60 -6.00
C PRO A 83 19.86 -2.11 -4.56
N LYS A 84 21.03 -2.40 -3.99
CA LYS A 84 21.37 -2.05 -2.59
C LYS A 84 21.82 -0.60 -2.41
N THR A 85 22.20 0.08 -3.48
CA THR A 85 22.72 1.47 -3.43
C THR A 85 21.73 2.48 -3.98
N THR A 86 20.68 2.02 -4.65
CA THR A 86 19.72 2.88 -5.35
C THR A 86 18.40 2.90 -4.61
N GLY A 87 17.80 4.08 -4.47
CA GLY A 87 16.52 4.24 -3.77
C GLY A 87 15.39 3.43 -4.42
N PRO A 88 14.43 2.89 -3.64
CA PRO A 88 13.33 2.07 -4.15
C PRO A 88 12.54 2.75 -5.28
N LEU A 89 12.23 4.04 -5.12
CA LEU A 89 11.50 4.83 -6.12
C LEU A 89 12.26 4.89 -7.46
N THR A 90 13.57 5.09 -7.41
CA THR A 90 14.44 5.12 -8.59
C THR A 90 14.52 3.77 -9.28
N ILE A 91 14.62 2.68 -8.51
CA ILE A 91 14.60 1.31 -9.06
C ILE A 91 13.27 1.04 -9.76
N GLY A 92 12.14 1.42 -9.13
CA GLY A 92 10.81 1.28 -9.72
C GLY A 92 10.65 2.08 -11.01
N TYR A 93 11.18 3.31 -11.04
CA TYR A 93 11.18 4.15 -12.24
C TYR A 93 12.00 3.53 -13.37
N LEU A 94 13.20 3.02 -13.10
CA LEU A 94 14.05 2.35 -14.08
C LEU A 94 13.40 1.08 -14.62
N TYR A 95 12.84 0.24 -13.73
CA TYR A 95 12.10 -0.95 -14.13
C TYR A 95 10.94 -0.61 -15.07
N LYS A 96 10.12 0.37 -14.68
CA LYS A 96 8.99 0.84 -15.50
C LYS A 96 9.47 1.32 -16.87
N THR A 97 10.52 2.13 -16.90
CA THR A 97 11.07 2.70 -18.13
C THR A 97 11.60 1.61 -19.06
N TYR A 98 12.30 0.61 -18.50
CA TYR A 98 12.82 -0.53 -19.24
C TYR A 98 11.71 -1.44 -19.78
N CYS A 99 10.73 -1.82 -18.96
CA CYS A 99 9.60 -2.61 -19.44
C CYS A 99 8.80 -1.87 -20.52
N GLN A 100 8.59 -0.56 -20.35
CA GLN A 100 7.90 0.25 -21.36
C GLN A 100 8.67 0.33 -22.67
N SER A 101 10.01 0.43 -22.66
CA SER A 101 10.80 0.48 -23.90
C SER A 101 10.70 -0.83 -24.70
N ILE A 102 10.66 -1.98 -24.03
CA ILE A 102 10.45 -3.29 -24.66
C ILE A 102 9.13 -3.35 -25.45
N PHE A 103 8.04 -2.81 -24.90
CA PHE A 103 6.75 -2.79 -25.59
C PHE A 103 6.62 -1.67 -26.63
N ARG A 104 7.33 -0.55 -26.43
CA ARG A 104 7.25 0.62 -27.31
C ARG A 104 8.01 0.41 -28.63
N TYR A 105 9.10 -0.36 -28.62
CA TYR A 105 9.90 -0.63 -29.81
C TYR A 105 9.14 -1.42 -30.89
N PRO A 106 8.44 -2.53 -30.59
CA PRO A 106 7.58 -3.22 -31.56
C PRO A 106 6.44 -2.33 -32.06
N MET A 107 5.81 -1.55 -31.17
CA MET A 107 4.65 -0.72 -31.53
C MET A 107 5.03 0.44 -32.46
N ASN A 108 6.20 1.05 -32.29
CA ASN A 108 6.71 2.08 -33.20
C ASN A 108 7.13 1.51 -34.57
N ASN A 109 7.46 0.22 -34.64
CA ASN A 109 7.82 -0.46 -35.89
C ASN A 109 6.62 -1.12 -36.59
N LEU A 110 5.43 -1.06 -35.98
CA LEU A 110 4.15 -1.56 -36.51
C LEU A 110 3.30 -0.44 -37.14
N MET A 111 3.76 0.81 -37.05
CA MET A 111 3.12 2.01 -37.57
C MET A 111 3.97 2.60 -38.70
#